data_AF-A0AAP8KKG1-F1
#
_entry.id   AF-A0AAP8KKG1-F1
#
_cell.length_a   1.000
_cell.length_b   1.000
_cell.length_c   1.000
_cell.angle_alpha   90.00
_cell.angle_beta   90.00
_cell.angle_gamma   90.00
#
_symmetry.space_group_name_H-M   'P 1'
#
loop_
_entity.id
_entity.type
_entity.pdbx_description
1 polymer ?
#
loop_
_entity_poly.entity_id
_entity_poly.type
_entity_poly.pdbx_seq_one_letter_code
_entity_poly.pdbx_strand_id
1 'polypeptide(L)' 'EDTVNENDNFKYSDAIDYKKAIKEGQKEFDGDIKEWSLEKDDGKLVYNIDLKKGNKKQEVTVDAKNGKVLKSEQDH' A
#
# COMPACT_ATOMS: atom_id res chain seq x y z
N GLU A 1 5.27 -22.32 -0.89
CA GLU A 1 4.32 -21.28 -1.31
C GLU A 1 4.15 -20.39 -0.10
N ASP A 2 4.64 -19.15 -0.04
CA ASP A 2 4.44 -18.03 -0.97
C ASP A 2 5.72 -17.58 -1.71
N THR A 3 5.63 -17.49 -3.02
CA THR A 3 6.63 -16.89 -3.92
C THR A 3 6.61 -15.38 -3.80
N VAL A 4 7.45 -14.83 -2.92
CA VAL A 4 7.86 -13.42 -3.02
C VAL A 4 8.91 -13.38 -4.14
N ASN A 5 8.50 -12.98 -5.34
CA ASN A 5 9.40 -12.91 -6.48
C ASN A 5 10.30 -11.67 -6.31
N GLU A 6 11.48 -11.87 -5.71
CA GLU A 6 12.55 -10.89 -5.50
C GLU A 6 13.23 -10.46 -6.83
N ASN A 7 12.47 -10.11 -7.87
CA ASN A 7 13.03 -9.70 -9.16
C ASN A 7 12.30 -8.53 -9.84
N ASP A 8 11.90 -7.51 -9.10
CA ASP A 8 11.67 -6.19 -9.71
C ASP A 8 12.66 -5.17 -9.12
N ASN A 9 13.86 -5.19 -9.69
CA ASN A 9 14.87 -4.16 -9.50
C ASN A 9 14.45 -2.90 -10.28
N PHE A 10 13.32 -2.31 -9.89
CA PHE A 10 13.07 -0.90 -10.15
C PHE A 10 13.89 -0.11 -9.11
N LYS A 11 14.56 0.96 -9.54
CA LYS A 11 15.30 1.84 -8.61
C LYS A 11 14.32 2.52 -7.65
N TYR A 12 14.02 1.84 -6.55
CA TYR A 12 13.14 2.20 -5.44
C TYR A 12 13.79 3.19 -4.44
N SER A 13 14.95 3.78 -4.76
CA SER A 13 15.74 4.55 -3.78
C SER A 13 15.07 5.85 -3.29
N ASP A 14 14.07 6.37 -4.02
CA ASP A 14 13.33 7.59 -3.63
C ASP A 14 11.95 7.30 -3.02
N ALA A 15 11.41 6.09 -3.21
CA ALA A 15 10.13 5.69 -2.64
C ALA A 15 10.36 4.98 -1.29
N ILE A 16 9.50 5.25 -0.31
CA ILE A 16 9.48 4.47 0.92
C ILE A 16 9.20 3.00 0.60
N ASP A 17 9.75 2.07 1.38
CA ASP A 17 9.45 0.65 1.22
C ASP A 17 7.95 0.38 1.23
N TYR A 18 7.47 -0.46 0.31
CA TYR A 18 6.10 -0.96 0.30
C TYR A 18 5.70 -1.55 1.66
N LYS A 19 6.66 -2.17 2.37
CA LYS A 19 6.47 -2.70 3.72
C LYS A 19 6.15 -1.60 4.75
N LYS A 20 6.75 -0.41 4.60
CA LYS A 20 6.44 0.76 5.43
C LYS A 20 5.06 1.30 5.07
N ALA A 21 4.73 1.41 3.78
CA ALA A 21 3.42 1.86 3.33
C ALA A 21 2.30 0.95 3.87
N ILE A 22 2.49 -0.36 3.75
CA ILE A 22 1.58 -1.38 4.30
C ILE A 22 1.39 -1.19 5.81
N LYS A 23 2.48 -0.96 6.55
CA LYS A 23 2.42 -0.76 7.99
C LYS A 23 1.64 0.51 8.36
N GLU A 24 1.78 1.59 7.58
CA GLU A 24 0.97 2.80 7.78
C GLU A 24 -0.51 2.53 7.47
N GLY A 25 -0.82 1.80 6.39
CA GLY A 25 -2.19 1.41 6.07
C GLY A 25 -2.83 0.52 7.15
N GLN A 26 -2.07 -0.44 7.71
CA GLN A 26 -2.56 -1.30 8.78
C GLN A 26 -2.79 -0.56 10.11
N LYS A 27 -2.16 0.61 10.32
CA LYS A 27 -2.48 1.46 11.48
C LYS A 27 -3.85 2.13 11.35
N GLU A 28 -4.23 2.49 10.12
CA GLU A 28 -5.55 3.07 9.85
C GLU A 28 -6.65 2.01 9.89
N PHE A 29 -6.35 0.81 9.40
CA PHE A 29 -7.29 -0.30 9.41
C PHE A 29 -6.59 -1.61 9.78
N ASP A 30 -6.99 -2.16 10.93
CA ASP A 30 -6.49 -3.44 11.44
C ASP A 30 -7.06 -4.60 10.61
N GLY A 31 -6.55 -4.78 9.39
CA GLY A 31 -6.93 -5.81 8.45
C GLY A 31 -5.72 -6.52 7.82
N ASP A 32 -6.00 -7.65 7.20
CA ASP A 32 -5.00 -8.41 6.45
C ASP A 32 -4.80 -7.79 5.07
N ILE A 33 -3.54 -7.64 4.65
CA ILE A 33 -3.22 -7.20 3.29
C ILE A 33 -3.73 -8.25 2.30
N LYS A 34 -4.57 -7.80 1.39
CA LYS A 34 -5.01 -8.60 0.24
C LYS A 34 -4.09 -8.36 -0.93
N GLU A 35 -3.98 -7.09 -1.33
CA GLU A 35 -3.19 -6.66 -2.46
C GLU A 35 -2.56 -5.31 -2.16
N TRP A 36 -1.47 -5.02 -2.85
CA TRP A 36 -0.88 -3.71 -2.87
C TRP A 36 -0.35 -3.44 -4.28
N SER A 37 -0.46 -2.19 -4.72
CA SER A 37 0.01 -1.73 -6.02
C SER A 37 0.72 -0.40 -5.86
N LEU A 38 1.83 -0.21 -6.57
CA LEU A 38 2.52 1.07 -6.66
C LEU A 38 2.24 1.69 -8.03
N GLU A 39 1.62 2.85 -8.01
CA GLU A 39 1.24 3.57 -9.22
C GLU A 39 1.79 4.99 -9.17
N LYS A 40 1.85 5.64 -10.34
CA LYS A 40 2.28 7.03 -10.45
C LYS A 40 1.10 7.90 -10.85
N ASP A 41 0.57 8.65 -9.89
CA ASP A 41 -0.54 9.58 -10.07
C ASP A 41 -0.03 11.03 -10.07
N ASP A 42 -0.33 11.79 -11.12
CA ASP A 42 0.03 13.21 -11.25
C ASP A 42 1.54 13.52 -10.99
N GLY A 43 2.41 12.61 -11.43
CA GLY A 43 3.86 12.74 -11.21
C GLY A 43 4.36 12.23 -9.86
N LYS A 44 3.48 11.82 -8.95
CA LYS A 44 3.79 11.30 -7.62
C LYS A 44 3.60 9.80 -7.57
N LEU A 45 4.49 9.10 -6.87
CA LEU A 45 4.30 7.68 -6.60
C LEU A 45 3.34 7.51 -5.42
N VAL A 46 2.37 6.61 -5.55
CA VAL A 46 1.36 6.29 -4.55
C VAL A 46 1.23 4.77 -4.41
N TYR A 47 1.14 4.29 -3.18
CA TYR A 47 0.82 2.91 -2.86
C TYR A 47 -0.67 2.79 -2.60
N ASN A 48 -1.37 1.99 -3.38
CA ASN A 48 -2.72 1.55 -3.08
C ASN A 48 -2.64 0.22 -2.34
N ILE A 49 -3.26 0.14 -1.17
CA ILE A 49 -3.15 -0.98 -0.25
C ILE A 49 -4.56 -1.45 0.07
N ASP A 50 -4.87 -2.65 -0.37
CA ASP A 50 -6.17 -3.27 -0.16
C ASP A 50 -6.10 -4.13 1.10
N LEU A 51 -6.85 -3.71 2.12
CA LEU A 51 -6.92 -4.38 3.42
C LEU A 51 -8.30 -5.01 3.59
N LYS A 52 -8.34 -6.25 4.07
CA LYS A 52 -9.60 -6.95 4.35
C LYS A 52 -9.62 -7.47 5.77
N LYS A 53 -10.72 -7.21 6.48
CA LYS A 53 -10.97 -7.75 7.81
C LYS A 53 -12.37 -8.38 7.87
N GLY A 54 -12.42 -9.70 7.87
CA GLY A 54 -13.68 -10.45 7.81
C GLY A 54 -14.46 -10.09 6.54
N ASN A 55 -15.61 -9.44 6.70
CA ASN A 55 -16.48 -9.00 5.60
C ASN A 55 -16.24 -7.55 5.17
N LYS A 56 -15.36 -6.80 5.84
CA LYS A 56 -15.06 -5.40 5.51
C LYS A 56 -13.80 -5.34 4.66
N LYS A 57 -13.80 -4.44 3.68
CA LYS A 57 -12.60 -4.06 2.94
C LYS A 57 -12.32 -2.58 3.14
N GLN A 58 -11.04 -2.23 3.12
CA GLN A 58 -10.56 -0.87 3.23
C GLN A 58 -9.43 -0.70 2.24
N GLU A 59 -9.58 0.27 1.36
CA GLU A 59 -8.55 0.67 0.43
C GLU A 59 -7.83 1.89 1.00
N VAL A 60 -6.50 1.78 1.16
CA VAL A 60 -5.68 2.86 1.72
C VAL A 60 -4.64 3.28 0.70
N THR A 61 -4.67 4.55 0.31
CA THR A 61 -3.68 5.16 -0.57
C THR A 61 -2.63 5.87 0.27
N VAL A 62 -1.35 5.54 0.09
CA VAL A 62 -0.21 6.10 0.82
C VAL A 62 0.77 6.75 -0.16
N ASP A 63 1.17 7.99 0.10
CA ASP A 63 2.20 8.72 -0.63
C ASP A 63 3.52 7.96 -0.53
N ALA A 64 4.04 7.47 -1.66
CA ALA A 64 5.26 6.68 -1.67
C ALA A 64 6.51 7.54 -1.41
N LYS A 65 6.44 8.87 -1.44
CA LYS A 65 7.58 9.75 -1.18
C LYS A 65 7.80 9.98 0.31
N ASN A 66 6.73 10.11 1.10
CA ASN A 66 6.81 10.44 2.53
C ASN A 66 6.16 9.41 3.45
N GLY A 67 5.37 8.48 2.91
CA GLY A 67 4.58 7.53 3.70
C GLY A 67 3.32 8.13 4.34
N LYS A 68 2.81 9.24 3.80
CA LYS A 68 1.57 9.84 4.31
C LYS A 68 0.36 9.16 3.70
N VAL A 69 -0.63 8.80 4.52
CA VAL A 69 -1.93 8.36 4.02
C VAL A 69 -2.59 9.54 3.28
N LEU A 70 -2.86 9.34 2.00
CA LEU A 70 -3.53 10.32 1.12
C LEU A 70 -5.03 10.09 1.12
N LYS A 71 -5.46 8.83 1.14
CA LYS A 71 -6.87 8.42 1.17
C LYS A 71 -7.04 7.12 1.94
N SER A 72 -8.23 6.96 2.50
CA SER A 72 -8.71 5.72 3.10
C SER A 72 -10.20 5.62 2.83
N GLU A 73 -10.61 4.63 2.06
CA GLU A 73 -12.02 4.39 1.74
C GLU A 73 -12.43 2.98 2.17
N GLN A 74 -13.47 2.92 3.01
CA GLN A 74 -14.02 1.66 3.47
C GLN A 74 -15.15 1.26 2.54
N ASP A 75 -15.01 0.10 1.89
CA ASP A 75 -16.09 -0.52 1.14
C ASP A 75 -17.15 -1.03 2.14
N HIS A 76 -18.42 -0.70 1.92
CA HIS A 76 -19.52 -0.92 2.87
C HIS A 76 -20.68 -1.71 2.26
#